data_AF-H0SNZ4-F1
#
_entry.id   AF-H0SNZ4-F1
#
_cell.length_a   1.000
_cell.length_b   1.000
_cell.length_c   1.000
_cell.angle_alpha   90.00
_cell.angle_beta   90.00
_cell.angle_gamma   90.00
#
_symmetry.space_group_name_H-M   'P 1'
#
loop_
_entity.id
_entity.type
_entity.pdbx_description
1 polymer ?
#
loop_
_entity_poly.entity_id
_entity_poly.type
_entity_poly.pdbx_seq_one_letter_code
_entity_poly.pdbx_strand_id
1 'polypeptide(L)' 'MSTTQSDHFRQRRLVEFKDGCRYGRFGKTKAYELIARERIKAYKMGGKTLIDLDSIDEYHASLPRVESRAMI' A
#
# COMPACT_ATOMS: atom_id res chain seq x y z
N MET A 1 10.91 28.50 12.45
CA MET A 1 9.68 28.44 11.63
C MET A 1 10.07 27.89 10.28
N SER A 2 9.70 26.64 9.97
CA SER A 2 9.96 26.04 8.66
C SER A 2 8.80 25.11 8.30
N THR A 3 7.65 25.73 8.00
CA THR A 3 6.51 25.10 7.34
C THR A 3 6.83 24.96 5.86
N THR A 4 7.26 23.76 5.44
CA THR A 4 7.32 23.41 4.02
C THR A 4 7.34 21.89 3.86
N GLN A 5 6.19 21.25 4.12
CA GLN A 5 5.94 19.89 3.63
C GLN A 5 4.61 19.89 2.88
N SER A 6 4.51 20.79 1.90
CA SER A 6 3.28 21.09 1.17
C SER A 6 3.50 21.10 -0.34
N ASP A 7 4.35 20.23 -0.91
CA ASP A 7 4.65 20.30 -2.36
C ASP A 7 4.80 18.97 -3.11
N HIS A 8 4.45 17.83 -2.49
CA HIS A 8 4.53 16.52 -3.16
C HIS A 8 3.22 15.73 -3.16
N PHE A 9 2.07 16.42 -3.17
CA PHE A 9 0.81 15.81 -3.64
C PHE A 9 0.78 15.75 -5.17
N ARG A 10 1.81 15.17 -5.82
CA ARG A 10 1.52 14.46 -7.07
C ARG A 10 0.36 13.53 -6.73
N GLN A 11 -0.77 13.65 -7.42
CA GLN A 11 -2.06 12.98 -7.13
C GLN A 11 -1.86 11.57 -6.58
N ARG A 12 -1.67 11.42 -5.27
CA ARG A 12 -1.51 10.10 -4.66
C ARG A 12 -2.87 9.45 -4.72
N ARG A 13 -2.93 8.23 -5.24
CA ARG A 13 -4.16 7.44 -5.28
C ARG A 13 -4.43 6.90 -3.88
N LEU A 14 -4.91 7.78 -3.01
CA LEU A 14 -5.23 7.47 -1.62
C LEU A 14 -6.66 6.95 -1.51
N VAL A 15 -6.80 5.78 -0.90
CA VAL A 15 -8.12 5.17 -0.62
C VAL A 15 -8.23 4.81 0.86
N GLU A 16 -9.45 4.67 1.38
CA GLU A 16 -9.63 4.19 2.75
C GLU A 16 -9.04 2.79 2.95
N PHE A 17 -8.59 2.49 4.17
CA PHE A 17 -7.94 1.23 4.53
C PHE A 17 -8.68 -0.03 4.02
N LYS A 18 -10.02 -0.03 4.09
CA LYS A 18 -10.85 -1.15 3.63
C LYS A 18 -10.72 -1.36 2.11
N ASP A 19 -10.73 -0.27 1.35
CA ASP A 19 -10.63 -0.33 -0.11
C ASP A 19 -9.20 -0.64 -0.56
N GLY A 20 -8.19 -0.14 0.17
CA GLY A 20 -6.79 -0.53 -0.06
C GLY A 20 -6.55 -2.02 0.18
N CYS A 21 -7.13 -2.61 1.24
CA CYS A 21 -7.08 -4.06 1.46
C CYS A 21 -7.74 -4.84 0.31
N ARG A 22 -8.90 -4.37 -0.17
CA ARG A 22 -9.62 -4.98 -1.29
C ARG A 22 -8.79 -4.91 -2.58
N TYR A 23 -8.20 -3.77 -2.87
CA TYR A 23 -7.33 -3.56 -4.03
C TYR A 23 -6.10 -4.47 -3.97
N GLY A 24 -5.40 -4.47 -2.83
CA GLY A 24 -4.18 -5.26 -2.63
C GLY A 24 -4.40 -6.77 -2.49
N ARG A 25 -5.65 -7.24 -2.46
CA ARG A 25 -6.02 -8.66 -2.33
C ARG A 25 -5.45 -9.32 -1.07
N PHE A 26 -5.40 -8.58 0.04
CA PHE A 26 -4.94 -9.09 1.33
C PHE A 26 -5.86 -8.69 2.49
N GLY A 27 -5.90 -9.52 3.54
CA GLY A 27 -6.68 -9.26 4.74
C GLY A 27 -6.10 -8.16 5.63
N LYS A 28 -6.86 -7.72 6.63
CA LYS A 28 -6.46 -6.62 7.54
C LYS A 28 -5.14 -6.88 8.26
N THR A 29 -4.96 -8.09 8.81
CA THR A 29 -3.72 -8.47 9.49
C THR A 29 -2.51 -8.30 8.56
N LYS A 30 -2.64 -8.79 7.32
CA LYS A 30 -1.56 -8.67 6.34
C LYS A 30 -1.31 -7.22 5.93
N ALA A 31 -2.36 -6.42 5.76
CA ALA A 31 -2.22 -4.99 5.49
C ALA A 31 -1.42 -4.27 6.58
N TYR A 32 -1.73 -4.54 7.85
CA TYR A 32 -0.97 -3.97 8.98
C TYR A 32 0.48 -4.45 9.00
N GLU A 33 0.75 -5.74 8.74
CA GLU A 33 2.13 -6.23 8.60
C GLU A 33 2.90 -5.50 7.50
N LEU A 34 2.27 -5.28 6.35
CA LEU A 34 2.90 -4.61 5.21
C LEU A 34 3.18 -3.13 5.52
N ILE A 35 2.27 -2.44 6.21
CA ILE A 35 2.48 -1.07 6.68
C ILE A 35 3.63 -1.01 7.70
N ALA A 36 3.62 -1.92 8.69
CA ALA A 36 4.64 -1.95 9.75
C ALA A 36 6.04 -2.29 9.21
N ARG A 37 6.11 -3.04 8.10
CA ARG A 37 7.36 -3.35 7.38
C ARG A 37 7.71 -2.34 6.28
N GLU A 38 6.98 -1.23 6.19
CA GLU A 38 7.15 -0.20 5.16
C GLU A 38 7.07 -0.73 3.72
N ARG A 39 6.39 -1.86 3.51
CA ARG A 39 6.17 -2.48 2.20
C ARG A 39 5.04 -1.81 1.42
N ILE A 40 4.11 -1.17 2.12
CA ILE A 40 3.06 -0.30 1.55
C ILE A 40 2.96 0.96 2.40
N LYS A 41 2.61 2.09 1.79
CA LYS A 41 2.52 3.40 2.44
C LYS A 41 1.09 3.68 2.91
N ALA A 42 0.96 4.18 4.12
CA ALA A 42 -0.32 4.59 4.69
C ALA A 42 -0.21 5.95 5.38
N TYR A 43 -1.30 6.70 5.39
CA TYR A 43 -1.39 8.06 5.92
C TYR A 43 -2.59 8.19 6.87
N LYS A 44 -2.47 9.04 7.89
CA LYS A 44 -3.57 9.39 8.79
C LYS A 44 -4.27 10.66 8.31
N MET A 45 -5.60 10.64 8.26
CA MET A 45 -6.43 11.80 7.95
C MET A 45 -7.69 11.78 8.81
N GLY A 46 -7.77 12.66 9.82
CA GLY A 46 -8.97 12.85 10.63
C GLY A 46 -9.55 11.55 11.22
N GLY A 47 -8.70 10.72 11.83
CA GLY A 47 -9.10 9.42 12.39
C GLY A 47 -9.21 8.27 11.37
N LYS A 48 -9.20 8.57 10.07
CA LYS A 48 -9.12 7.55 9.01
C LYS A 48 -7.67 7.21 8.68
N THR A 49 -7.48 5.99 8.18
CA THR A 49 -6.22 5.55 7.58
C THR A 49 -6.44 5.44 6.08
N LEU A 50 -5.60 6.12 5.31
CA LEU A 50 -5.57 6.06 3.86
C LEU A 50 -4.38 5.21 3.41
N ILE A 51 -4.56 4.40 2.38
CA ILE A 51 -3.49 3.60 1.76
C ILE A 51 -3.18 4.15 0.39
N ASP A 52 -1.90 4.22 0.06
CA ASP A 52 -1.41 4.61 -1.27
C ASP A 52 -1.42 3.42 -2.22
N LEU A 53 -2.28 3.46 -3.24
CA LEU A 53 -2.39 2.38 -4.22
C LEU A 53 -1.11 2.17 -5.03
N ASP A 54 -0.32 3.22 -5.28
CA ASP A 54 0.92 3.08 -6.04
C ASP A 54 1.93 2.21 -5.27
N SER A 55 1.98 2.35 -3.94
CA SER A 55 2.81 1.49 -3.09
C SER A 55 2.34 0.03 -3.04
N ILE A 56 1.04 -0.22 -3.25
CA ILE A 56 0.53 -1.59 -3.39
C ILE A 56 0.98 -2.19 -4.73
N ASP A 57 0.90 -1.43 -5.81
CA ASP A 57 1.34 -1.88 -7.13
C ASP A 57 2.84 -2.20 -7.12
N GLU A 58 3.67 -1.35 -6.47
CA GLU A 58 5.09 -1.62 -6.23
C GLU A 58 5.31 -2.92 -5.44
N TYR A 59 4.53 -3.14 -4.37
CA TYR A 59 4.60 -4.37 -3.59
C TYR A 59 4.26 -5.60 -4.44
N HIS A 60 3.17 -5.57 -5.21
CA HIS A 60 2.77 -6.67 -6.10
C HIS A 60 3.82 -6.95 -7.18
N ALA A 61 4.39 -5.91 -7.79
CA ALA A 61 5.45 -6.04 -8.79
C ALA A 61 6.71 -6.72 -8.23
N SER A 62 6.96 -6.57 -6.92
CA SER A 62 8.09 -7.22 -6.24
C SER A 62 7.85 -8.66 -5.79
N LEU A 63 6.63 -9.19 -5.93
CA LEU A 63 6.33 -10.56 -5.50
C LEU A 63 6.99 -11.57 -6.44
N PRO A 64 7.64 -12.62 -5.91
CA PRO A 64 8.16 -13.69 -6.74
C PRO A 64 7.01 -14.39 -7.46
N ARG A 65 7.20 -14.71 -8.74
CA ARG A 65 6.26 -15.58 -9.47
C ARG A 65 6.33 -16.98 -8.88
N VAL A 66 5.17 -17.61 -8.72
CA VAL A 66 5.12 -19.03 -8.41
C VAL A 66 5.55 -19.78 -9.67
N GLU A 67 6.68 -20.48 -9.60
CA GLU A 67 7.11 -21.43 -10.64
C GLU A 67 6.01 -22.49 -10.75
N SER A 68 5.30 -22.51 -11.88
CA SER A 68 4.45 -23.64 -12.18
C SER A 68 5.39 -24.81 -12.45
N ARG A 69 5.36 -25.82 -11.57
CA ARG A 69 6.02 -27.10 -11.84
C ARG A 69 5.29 -27.71 -13.02
N ALA A 70 5.69 -27.33 -14.24
CA ALA A 70 5.31 -28.05 -15.44
C ALA A 70 5.77 -29.48 -15.19
N MET A 71 4.80 -30.37 -14.97
CA MET A 71 5.06 -31.80 -14.85
C MET A 71 5.71 -32.22 -16.15
N ILE A 72 6.96 -32.68 -16.06
CA ILE A 72 7.65 -33.43 -17.12
C ILE A 72 7.03 -34.82 -17.16
#